data_AF-A0A386WSN9-F1
#
_entry.id   AF-A0A386WSN9-F1
#
_cell.length_a   1.000
_cell.length_b   1.000
_cell.length_c   1.000
_cell.angle_alpha   90.00
_cell.angle_beta   90.00
_cell.angle_gamma   90.00
#
_symmetry.space_group_name_H-M   'P 1'
#
loop_
_entity.id
_entity.type
_entity.pdbx_description
1 polymer ?
#
loop_
_entity_poly.entity_id
_entity_poly.type
_entity_poly.pdbx_seq_one_letter_code
_entity_poly.pdbx_strand_id
1 'polypeptide(L)'
;MSLRLPGPGVLSAWLAATVPAPLVVYEWTHRWEEDQPVFIALCWPVLASPVLAAVLAARQPRRAAAAVGVSTLVTTAFLAMSLAFFRWVVPLTGEARWGWALLGGAALAVAGGLIGYAVGGCLPHRARPASRRGYLIGGLTVVIGALLTQSAVRLGAEDSTIQELSREYGGVGSYPTPTGRFTAPAAGAYAIYAVGFAPADPDCRLTGGGSEVRAAEPVSVPPGDYGGDYASFAWVATVRVPTPGSWTLDCRTSDPEASYVVGDVPEIRGAVGQVIHWPVGVIWLLGAVPGLLIVADTARRRRAGPMAAVSGRMTA
;
A
#
# COMPACT_ATOMS: atom_id res chain seq x y z
N MET A 1 -37.39 -6.04 1.92
CA MET A 1 -36.60 -5.15 2.81
C MET A 1 -35.17 -5.11 2.30
N SER A 2 -34.63 -3.92 1.99
CA SER A 2 -33.25 -3.81 1.46
C SER A 2 -32.26 -3.61 2.58
N LEU A 3 -31.34 -4.56 2.76
CA LEU A 3 -30.13 -4.36 3.56
C LEU A 3 -29.31 -3.22 2.93
N ARG A 4 -28.75 -2.33 3.76
CA ARG A 4 -27.87 -1.26 3.28
C ARG A 4 -26.43 -1.73 3.44
N LEU A 5 -25.80 -2.07 2.32
CA LEU A 5 -24.37 -2.36 2.26
C LEU A 5 -23.54 -1.11 2.62
N PRO A 6 -22.29 -1.29 3.11
CA PRO A 6 -21.37 -0.19 3.33
C PRO A 6 -21.28 0.71 2.09
N GLY A 7 -21.42 2.01 2.30
CA GLY A 7 -21.14 2.98 1.25
C GLY A 7 -19.63 3.01 0.95
N PRO A 8 -19.23 3.41 -0.26
CA PRO A 8 -17.83 3.43 -0.68
C PRO A 8 -16.92 4.32 0.21
N GLY A 9 -17.48 5.35 0.85
CA GLY A 9 -16.73 6.18 1.79
C GLY A 9 -16.30 5.43 3.06
N VAL A 10 -17.13 4.51 3.55
CA VAL A 10 -16.79 3.68 4.72
C VAL A 10 -15.70 2.68 4.36
N LEU A 11 -15.81 2.07 3.16
CA LEU A 11 -14.81 1.16 2.62
C LEU A 11 -13.46 1.85 2.44
N SER A 12 -13.47 3.08 1.90
CA SER A 12 -12.24 3.86 1.70
C SER A 12 -11.57 4.22 3.01
N ALA A 13 -12.35 4.65 4.01
CA ALA A 13 -11.82 4.96 5.33
C ALA A 13 -11.22 3.72 6.01
N TRP A 14 -11.87 2.56 5.85
CA TRP A 14 -11.34 1.30 6.35
C TRP A 14 -9.99 0.95 5.72
N LEU A 15 -9.91 0.96 4.40
CA LEU A 15 -8.68 0.63 3.68
C LEU A 15 -7.55 1.58 4.08
N ALA A 16 -7.81 2.88 4.12
CA ALA A 16 -6.81 3.87 4.52
C ALA A 16 -6.32 3.69 5.98
N ALA A 17 -7.23 3.39 6.90
CA ALA A 17 -6.90 3.25 8.32
C ALA A 17 -6.18 1.92 8.66
N THR A 18 -6.32 0.90 7.80
CA THR A 18 -5.87 -0.46 8.14
C THR A 18 -4.76 -1.00 7.28
N VAL A 19 -4.39 -0.32 6.19
CA VAL A 19 -3.32 -0.77 5.28
C VAL A 19 -2.17 0.24 5.21
N PRO A 20 -2.32 1.47 4.68
CA PRO A 20 -1.22 2.42 4.60
C PRO A 20 -0.93 3.10 5.94
N ALA A 21 -1.94 3.38 6.78
CA ALA A 21 -1.71 4.09 8.04
C ALA A 21 -0.78 3.36 9.02
N PRO A 22 -0.88 2.03 9.25
CA PRO A 22 0.05 1.31 10.11
C PRO A 22 1.51 1.43 9.66
N LEU A 23 1.76 1.35 8.35
CA LEU A 23 3.11 1.46 7.76
C LEU A 23 3.65 2.89 7.89
N VAL A 24 2.84 3.89 7.52
CA VAL A 24 3.25 5.31 7.54
C VAL A 24 3.45 5.83 8.97
N VAL A 25 2.64 5.37 9.92
CA VAL A 25 2.84 5.74 11.33
C VAL A 25 4.13 5.10 11.85
N TYR A 26 4.40 3.85 11.49
CA TYR A 26 5.61 3.15 11.89
C TYR A 26 6.88 3.86 11.39
N GLU A 27 6.91 4.20 10.09
CA GLU A 27 7.92 5.04 9.45
C GLU A 27 8.28 6.26 10.30
N TRP A 28 7.26 6.96 10.79
CA TRP A 28 7.48 8.22 11.51
C TRP A 28 7.94 8.02 12.96
N THR A 29 7.57 6.91 13.59
CA THR A 29 7.64 6.81 15.06
C THR A 29 8.67 5.81 15.58
N HIS A 30 8.96 4.73 14.86
CA HIS A 30 9.74 3.61 15.39
C HIS A 30 10.77 3.04 14.41
N ARG A 31 10.71 3.41 13.13
CA ARG A 31 11.54 2.79 12.10
C ARG A 31 13.05 2.93 12.34
N TRP A 32 13.50 4.05 12.90
CA TRP A 32 14.93 4.31 13.08
C TRP A 32 15.61 3.37 14.10
N GLU A 33 14.85 2.54 14.83
CA GLU A 33 15.37 1.68 15.89
C GLU A 33 15.12 0.18 15.66
N GLU A 34 14.07 -0.22 14.94
CA GLU A 34 13.62 -1.63 14.86
C GLU A 34 12.91 -1.97 13.53
N ASP A 35 12.53 -3.25 13.35
CA ASP A 35 11.60 -3.73 12.31
C ASP A 35 10.13 -3.62 12.77
N GLN A 36 9.18 -3.43 11.85
CA GLN A 36 7.75 -3.42 12.24
C GLN A 36 7.28 -4.83 12.61
N PRO A 37 6.94 -5.11 13.89
CA PRO A 37 6.39 -6.40 14.24
C PRO A 37 4.96 -6.51 13.75
N VAL A 38 4.63 -7.67 13.18
CA VAL A 38 3.29 -7.97 12.65
C VAL A 38 2.19 -7.68 13.67
N PHE A 39 2.42 -7.94 14.96
CA PHE A 39 1.44 -7.70 16.01
C PHE A 39 0.98 -6.24 16.09
N ILE A 40 1.90 -5.28 16.02
CA ILE A 40 1.58 -3.85 16.09
C ILE A 40 0.74 -3.43 14.88
N ALA A 41 1.09 -3.90 13.69
CA ALA A 41 0.32 -3.64 12.48
C ALA A 41 -1.12 -4.18 12.58
N LEU A 42 -1.31 -5.38 13.17
CA LEU A 42 -2.64 -5.98 13.32
C LEU A 42 -3.52 -5.31 14.37
N CYS A 43 -2.95 -4.59 15.35
CA CYS A 43 -3.75 -3.84 16.33
C CYS A 43 -4.66 -2.80 15.67
N TRP A 44 -4.20 -2.16 14.58
CA TRP A 44 -4.98 -1.16 13.85
C TRP A 44 -6.33 -1.68 13.31
N PRO A 45 -6.36 -2.73 12.45
CA PRO A 45 -7.63 -3.27 11.96
C PRO A 45 -8.47 -3.89 13.07
N VAL A 46 -7.87 -4.51 14.10
CA VAL A 46 -8.61 -5.07 15.23
C VAL A 46 -9.33 -3.97 16.02
N LEU A 47 -8.63 -2.87 16.37
CA LEU A 47 -9.20 -1.75 17.12
C LEU A 47 -10.16 -0.87 16.29
N ALA A 48 -10.00 -0.84 14.95
CA ALA A 48 -10.93 -0.15 14.05
C ALA A 48 -12.27 -0.90 13.87
N SER A 49 -12.28 -2.23 14.09
CA SER A 49 -13.45 -3.10 13.94
C SER A 49 -14.71 -2.62 14.69
N PRO A 50 -14.67 -2.29 16.00
CA PRO A 50 -15.85 -1.80 16.73
C PRO A 50 -16.42 -0.51 16.14
N VAL A 51 -15.56 0.41 15.69
CA VAL A 51 -15.97 1.69 15.09
C VAL A 51 -16.69 1.44 13.77
N LEU A 52 -16.13 0.60 12.90
CA LEU A 52 -16.77 0.23 11.64
C LEU A 52 -18.13 -0.43 11.88
N ALA A 53 -18.19 -1.42 12.76
CA ALA A 53 -19.43 -2.11 13.09
C ALA A 53 -20.49 -1.15 13.64
N ALA A 54 -20.10 -0.22 14.52
CA ALA A 54 -21.00 0.80 15.05
C ALA A 54 -21.57 1.70 13.96
N VAL A 55 -20.72 2.19 13.05
CA VAL A 55 -21.15 3.05 11.92
C VAL A 55 -22.10 2.32 10.97
N LEU A 56 -21.88 1.03 10.74
CA LEU A 56 -22.76 0.21 9.90
C LEU A 56 -24.09 -0.07 10.60
N ALA A 57 -24.06 -0.50 11.86
CA ALA A 57 -25.25 -0.84 12.65
C ALA A 57 -26.17 0.37 12.87
N ALA A 58 -25.60 1.55 13.12
CA ALA A 58 -26.34 2.80 13.29
C ALA A 58 -27.16 3.21 12.05
N ARG A 59 -26.88 2.62 10.87
CA ARG A 59 -27.56 2.93 9.61
C ARG A 59 -28.62 1.90 9.22
N GLN A 60 -28.73 0.79 9.96
CA GLN A 60 -29.66 -0.30 9.68
C GLN A 60 -31.05 -0.05 10.28
N PRO A 61 -32.13 -0.62 9.70
CA PRO A 61 -33.49 -0.49 10.23
C PRO A 61 -33.72 -1.29 11.53
N ARG A 62 -34.91 -1.09 12.13
CA ARG A 62 -35.38 -1.43 13.50
C ARG A 62 -35.26 -2.88 14.03
N ARG A 63 -34.46 -3.78 13.43
CA ARG A 63 -34.23 -5.14 13.95
C ARG A 63 -32.79 -5.27 14.46
N ALA A 64 -32.62 -5.18 15.77
CA ALA A 64 -31.33 -5.25 16.45
C ALA A 64 -30.47 -6.45 16.01
N ALA A 65 -31.03 -7.66 16.08
CA ALA A 65 -30.29 -8.89 15.78
C ALA A 65 -29.77 -8.94 14.32
N ALA A 66 -30.60 -8.54 13.36
CA ALA A 66 -30.20 -8.51 11.95
C ALA A 66 -29.20 -7.39 11.66
N ALA A 67 -29.37 -6.21 12.28
CA ALA A 67 -28.46 -5.08 12.13
C ALA A 67 -27.05 -5.42 12.64
N VAL A 68 -26.97 -5.98 13.85
CA VAL A 68 -25.72 -6.39 14.48
C VAL A 68 -25.09 -7.54 13.71
N GLY A 69 -25.87 -8.58 13.35
CA GLY A 69 -25.35 -9.73 12.60
C GLY A 69 -24.73 -9.33 11.26
N VAL A 70 -25.40 -8.46 10.49
CA VAL A 70 -24.87 -7.99 9.19
C VAL A 70 -23.68 -7.05 9.37
N SER A 71 -23.71 -6.12 10.33
CA SER A 71 -22.57 -5.24 10.58
C SER A 71 -21.34 -6.04 11.02
N THR A 72 -21.51 -7.03 11.90
CA THR A 72 -20.42 -7.89 12.36
C THR A 72 -19.87 -8.69 11.19
N LEU A 73 -20.70 -9.36 10.40
CA LEU A 73 -20.25 -10.15 9.26
C LEU A 73 -19.45 -9.31 8.25
N VAL A 74 -19.96 -8.12 7.92
CA VAL A 74 -19.28 -7.19 7.01
C VAL A 74 -17.94 -6.74 7.62
N THR A 75 -17.93 -6.26 8.86
CA THR A 75 -16.69 -5.84 9.54
C THR A 75 -15.68 -6.97 9.63
N THR A 76 -16.09 -8.19 9.98
CA THR A 76 -15.21 -9.35 10.06
C THR A 76 -14.64 -9.72 8.69
N ALA A 77 -15.40 -9.57 7.61
CA ALA A 77 -14.88 -9.78 6.25
C ALA A 77 -13.81 -8.74 5.88
N PHE A 78 -14.03 -7.46 6.22
CA PHE A 78 -13.05 -6.39 6.05
C PHE A 78 -11.78 -6.61 6.88
N LEU A 79 -11.95 -7.03 8.14
CA LEU A 79 -10.84 -7.43 9.00
C LEU A 79 -10.05 -8.58 8.39
N ALA A 80 -10.71 -9.67 7.99
CA ALA A 80 -10.05 -10.82 7.36
C ALA A 80 -9.25 -10.42 6.11
N MET A 81 -9.78 -9.48 5.31
CA MET A 81 -9.08 -8.94 4.14
C MET A 81 -7.81 -8.15 4.54
N SER A 82 -7.89 -7.28 5.55
CA SER A 82 -6.71 -6.56 6.07
C SER A 82 -5.67 -7.54 6.65
N LEU A 83 -6.11 -8.58 7.38
CA LEU A 83 -5.21 -9.63 7.89
C LEU A 83 -4.54 -10.41 6.76
N ALA A 84 -5.30 -10.78 5.71
CA ALA A 84 -4.76 -11.47 4.54
C ALA A 84 -3.70 -10.63 3.82
N PHE A 85 -3.88 -9.31 3.75
CA PHE A 85 -2.90 -8.38 3.20
C PHE A 85 -1.55 -8.48 3.96
N PHE A 86 -1.55 -8.36 5.29
CA PHE A 86 -0.34 -8.51 6.10
C PHE A 86 0.21 -9.94 6.18
N ARG A 87 -0.59 -10.94 5.81
CA ARG A 87 -0.14 -12.34 5.80
C ARG A 87 0.56 -12.73 4.50
N TRP A 88 0.12 -12.16 3.37
CA TRP A 88 0.47 -12.63 2.03
C TRP A 88 1.06 -11.56 1.11
N VAL A 89 0.62 -10.31 1.25
CA VAL A 89 1.10 -9.20 0.41
C VAL A 89 2.32 -8.56 1.04
N VAL A 90 2.22 -8.17 2.31
CA VAL A 90 3.29 -7.55 3.11
C VAL A 90 3.52 -8.39 4.37
N PRO A 91 4.19 -9.56 4.24
CA PRO A 91 4.44 -10.46 5.36
C PRO A 91 5.50 -9.90 6.31
N LEU A 92 5.04 -9.17 7.32
CA LEU A 92 5.87 -8.58 8.38
C LEU A 92 6.56 -9.65 9.25
N THR A 93 7.59 -9.24 9.99
CA THR A 93 8.35 -10.10 10.92
C THR A 93 7.57 -10.38 12.22
N GLY A 94 7.95 -11.45 12.91
CA GLY A 94 7.35 -11.87 14.18
C GLY A 94 6.17 -12.84 14.07
N GLU A 95 5.69 -13.29 15.22
CA GLU A 95 4.57 -14.23 15.30
C GLU A 95 3.23 -13.50 15.46
N ALA A 96 2.26 -13.86 14.62
CA ALA A 96 0.88 -13.38 14.74
C ALA A 96 -0.06 -14.54 15.03
N ARG A 97 -0.90 -14.35 16.05
CA ARG A 97 -2.01 -15.25 16.35
C ARG A 97 -3.24 -14.86 15.52
N TRP A 98 -3.19 -15.13 14.22
CA TRP A 98 -4.20 -14.70 13.22
C TRP A 98 -5.65 -15.02 13.62
N GLY A 99 -5.88 -16.25 14.13
CA GLY A 99 -7.20 -16.65 14.61
C GLY A 99 -7.69 -15.82 15.79
N TRP A 100 -6.80 -15.48 16.72
CA TRP A 100 -7.13 -14.63 17.87
C TRP A 100 -7.37 -13.18 17.46
N ALA A 101 -6.61 -12.64 16.49
CA ALA A 101 -6.86 -11.32 15.94
C ALA A 101 -8.24 -11.24 15.27
N LEU A 102 -8.60 -12.25 14.46
CA LEU A 102 -9.90 -12.32 13.80
C LEU A 102 -11.04 -12.49 14.80
N LEU A 103 -10.92 -13.41 15.76
CA LEU A 103 -11.93 -13.64 16.80
C LEU A 103 -12.10 -12.43 17.71
N GLY A 104 -10.99 -11.83 18.17
CA GLY A 104 -11.00 -10.63 18.99
C GLY A 104 -11.65 -9.46 18.27
N GLY A 105 -11.28 -9.21 17.02
CA GLY A 105 -11.90 -8.17 16.20
C GLY A 105 -13.38 -8.44 15.90
N ALA A 106 -13.79 -9.70 15.70
CA ALA A 106 -15.20 -10.07 15.57
C ALA A 106 -15.99 -9.83 16.86
N ALA A 107 -15.44 -10.17 18.02
CA ALA A 107 -16.05 -9.88 19.33
C ALA A 107 -16.22 -8.36 19.54
N LEU A 108 -15.18 -7.57 19.23
CA LEU A 108 -15.26 -6.11 19.27
C LEU A 108 -16.27 -5.56 18.26
N ALA A 109 -16.38 -6.16 17.08
CA ALA A 109 -17.39 -5.77 16.09
C ALA A 109 -18.82 -6.00 16.62
N VAL A 110 -19.08 -7.08 17.36
CA VAL A 110 -20.37 -7.30 18.03
C VAL A 110 -20.66 -6.17 19.03
N ALA A 111 -19.70 -5.85 19.91
CA ALA A 111 -19.84 -4.77 20.89
C ALA A 111 -20.11 -3.41 20.21
N GLY A 112 -19.31 -3.08 19.19
CA GLY A 112 -19.49 -1.86 18.39
C GLY A 112 -20.84 -1.83 17.68
N GLY A 113 -21.27 -2.93 17.08
CA GLY A 113 -22.58 -3.05 16.44
C GLY A 113 -23.74 -2.82 17.40
N LEU A 114 -23.67 -3.37 18.62
CA LEU A 114 -24.67 -3.13 19.67
C LEU A 114 -24.74 -1.66 20.07
N ILE A 115 -23.59 -1.02 20.31
CA ILE A 115 -23.50 0.41 20.65
C ILE A 115 -24.07 1.25 19.50
N GLY A 116 -23.64 0.99 18.27
CA GLY A 116 -24.09 1.72 17.08
C GLY A 116 -25.58 1.60 16.85
N TYR A 117 -26.16 0.41 17.04
CA TYR A 117 -27.60 0.21 16.94
C TYR A 117 -28.37 1.01 18.01
N ALA A 118 -27.92 0.98 19.26
CA ALA A 118 -28.54 1.72 20.35
C ALA A 118 -28.53 3.23 20.08
N VAL A 119 -27.38 3.77 19.65
CA VAL A 119 -27.23 5.20 19.30
C VAL A 119 -28.05 5.56 18.05
N GLY A 120 -28.06 4.70 17.03
CA GLY A 120 -28.83 4.92 15.80
C GLY A 120 -30.34 4.93 16.01
N GLY A 121 -30.85 4.18 16.99
CA GLY A 121 -32.26 4.22 17.40
C GLY A 121 -32.71 5.57 17.99
N CYS A 122 -31.77 6.36 18.52
CA CYS A 122 -32.04 7.66 19.14
C CYS A 122 -31.98 8.83 18.14
N LEU A 123 -31.48 8.61 16.91
CA LEU A 123 -31.24 9.69 15.95
C LEU A 123 -32.26 9.64 14.80
N PRO A 124 -32.98 10.75 14.50
CA PRO A 124 -33.90 10.80 13.36
C PRO A 124 -33.13 10.60 12.04
N HIS A 125 -33.58 9.60 11.27
CA HIS A 125 -32.91 9.17 10.03
C HIS A 125 -33.06 10.21 8.93
N ARG A 126 -32.09 11.13 8.80
CA ARG A 126 -32.06 12.08 7.70
C ARG A 126 -31.39 11.43 6.48
N ALA A 127 -32.21 11.02 5.51
CA ALA A 127 -31.74 10.80 4.15
C ALA A 127 -31.24 12.14 3.58
N ARG A 128 -29.94 12.43 3.76
CA ARG A 128 -29.36 13.66 3.23
C ARG A 128 -29.32 13.57 1.71
N PRO A 129 -29.78 14.60 0.98
CA PRO A 129 -29.67 14.65 -0.47
C PRO A 129 -28.20 14.59 -0.91
N ALA A 130 -27.95 14.09 -2.12
CA ALA A 130 -26.62 13.93 -2.69
C ALA A 130 -25.90 15.28 -2.85
N SER A 131 -25.16 15.70 -1.81
CA SER A 131 -24.41 16.95 -1.81
C SER A 131 -23.19 16.88 -2.74
N ARG A 132 -22.73 18.04 -3.26
CA ARG A 132 -21.49 18.12 -4.06
C ARG A 132 -20.25 17.65 -3.28
N ARG A 133 -20.35 17.57 -1.94
CA ARG A 133 -19.26 17.09 -1.06
C ARG A 133 -18.84 15.65 -1.37
N GLY A 134 -19.72 14.81 -1.92
CA GLY A 134 -19.35 13.44 -2.32
C GLY A 134 -18.28 13.39 -3.41
N TYR A 135 -18.31 14.32 -4.36
CA TYR A 135 -17.26 14.44 -5.38
C TYR A 135 -15.96 14.99 -4.81
N LEU A 136 -16.03 15.95 -3.89
CA LEU A 136 -14.84 16.51 -3.24
C LEU A 136 -14.16 15.47 -2.36
N ILE A 137 -14.93 14.74 -1.54
CA ILE A 137 -14.40 13.65 -0.71
C ILE A 137 -13.84 12.55 -1.60
N GLY A 138 -14.59 12.11 -2.61
CA GLY A 138 -14.12 11.08 -3.54
C GLY A 138 -12.85 11.49 -4.29
N GLY A 139 -12.79 12.73 -4.80
CA GLY A 139 -11.61 13.27 -5.46
C GLY A 139 -10.39 13.38 -4.55
N LEU A 140 -10.57 13.86 -3.31
CA LEU A 140 -9.51 13.88 -2.31
C LEU A 140 -9.02 12.46 -1.99
N THR A 141 -9.94 11.51 -1.82
CA THR A 141 -9.59 10.09 -1.59
C THR A 141 -8.84 9.48 -2.77
N VAL A 142 -9.16 9.85 -4.02
CA VAL A 142 -8.39 9.42 -5.20
C VAL A 142 -6.94 9.91 -5.11
N VAL A 143 -6.75 11.21 -4.88
CA VAL A 143 -5.40 11.82 -4.83
C VAL A 143 -4.60 11.23 -3.67
N ILE A 144 -5.16 11.23 -2.47
CA ILE A 144 -4.50 10.69 -1.28
C ILE A 144 -4.22 9.19 -1.46
N GLY A 145 -5.17 8.41 -1.97
CA GLY A 145 -5.00 6.98 -2.18
C GLY A 145 -3.92 6.66 -3.20
N ALA A 146 -3.90 7.36 -4.34
CA ALA A 146 -2.86 7.20 -5.35
C ALA A 146 -1.46 7.49 -4.79
N LEU A 147 -1.31 8.58 -4.02
CA LEU A 147 -0.03 8.98 -3.41
C LEU A 147 0.41 7.99 -2.32
N LEU A 148 -0.49 7.63 -1.40
CA LEU A 148 -0.17 6.73 -0.28
C LEU A 148 0.13 5.31 -0.72
N THR A 149 -0.38 4.87 -1.87
CA THR A 149 -0.17 3.48 -2.30
C THR A 149 1.28 3.21 -2.68
N GLN A 150 1.97 4.16 -3.31
CA GLN A 150 3.41 4.00 -3.55
C GLN A 150 4.19 3.94 -2.25
N SER A 151 3.89 4.82 -1.29
CA SER A 151 4.52 4.76 0.04
C SER A 151 4.24 3.42 0.72
N ALA A 152 3.00 2.93 0.70
CA ALA A 152 2.66 1.64 1.30
C ALA A 152 3.36 0.46 0.62
N VAL A 153 3.52 0.48 -0.71
CA VAL A 153 4.29 -0.53 -1.45
C VAL A 153 5.77 -0.45 -1.08
N ARG A 154 6.35 0.75 -1.05
CA ARG A 154 7.75 0.96 -0.69
C ARG A 154 8.03 0.48 0.73
N LEU A 155 7.29 1.00 1.70
CA LEU A 155 7.42 0.65 3.13
C LEU A 155 7.17 -0.85 3.34
N GLY A 156 6.14 -1.41 2.70
CA GLY A 156 5.86 -2.84 2.80
C GLY A 156 6.96 -3.71 2.19
N ALA A 157 7.62 -3.25 1.11
CA ALA A 157 8.75 -3.95 0.52
C ALA A 157 9.99 -3.91 1.42
N GLU A 158 10.27 -2.75 2.01
CA GLU A 158 11.35 -2.56 2.98
C GLU A 158 11.15 -3.49 4.19
N ASP A 159 10.00 -3.42 4.87
CA ASP A 159 9.67 -4.24 6.06
C ASP A 159 9.55 -5.75 5.76
N SER A 160 9.39 -6.14 4.49
CA SER A 160 9.30 -7.55 4.07
C SER A 160 10.64 -8.12 3.58
N THR A 161 11.70 -7.31 3.51
CA THR A 161 13.03 -7.76 3.09
C THR A 161 13.64 -8.67 4.16
N ILE A 162 14.29 -9.77 3.75
CA ILE A 162 14.89 -10.77 4.67
C ILE A 162 16.40 -10.60 4.79
N GLN A 163 17.06 -10.24 3.69
CA GLN A 163 18.50 -10.03 3.64
C GLN A 163 18.76 -8.68 2.97
N GLU A 164 19.32 -7.76 3.75
CA GLU A 164 19.94 -6.55 3.22
C GLU A 164 21.17 -6.91 2.38
N LEU A 165 21.69 -5.92 1.65
CA LEU A 165 22.85 -5.99 0.77
C LEU A 165 23.98 -6.87 1.36
N SER A 166 23.99 -8.16 1.02
CA SER A 166 24.92 -9.12 1.63
C SER A 166 26.34 -8.98 1.11
N ARG A 167 26.49 -8.45 -0.11
CA ARG A 167 27.77 -8.31 -0.79
C ARG A 167 27.73 -7.25 -1.88
N GLU A 168 28.72 -6.37 -1.86
CA GLU A 168 29.02 -5.45 -2.96
C GLU A 168 30.02 -6.08 -3.93
N TYR A 169 29.78 -5.90 -5.23
CA TYR A 169 30.62 -6.42 -6.31
C TYR A 169 31.43 -5.34 -7.03
N GLY A 170 31.26 -4.07 -6.62
CA GLY A 170 31.80 -2.89 -7.27
C GLY A 170 30.68 -1.92 -7.65
N GLY A 171 31.01 -0.87 -8.41
CA GLY A 171 30.07 0.21 -8.69
C GLY A 171 30.69 1.38 -9.43
N VAL A 172 29.92 2.47 -9.48
CA VAL A 172 30.23 3.78 -10.05
C VAL A 172 30.09 4.80 -8.92
N GLY A 173 31.07 5.68 -8.71
CA GLY A 173 31.03 6.63 -7.58
C GLY A 173 32.09 7.74 -7.68
N SER A 174 31.94 8.76 -6.82
CA SER A 174 32.25 10.17 -7.10
C SER A 174 33.70 10.51 -7.52
N TYR A 175 33.79 11.40 -8.55
CA TYR A 175 34.97 11.98 -9.25
C TYR A 175 35.86 11.03 -10.08
N PRO A 176 36.30 11.40 -11.32
CA PRO A 176 35.60 11.99 -12.47
C PRO A 176 35.15 10.90 -13.48
N THR A 177 35.04 9.64 -13.07
CA THR A 177 34.76 8.52 -13.98
C THR A 177 33.29 8.13 -13.91
N PRO A 178 32.46 8.51 -14.91
CA PRO A 178 31.05 8.06 -14.99
C PRO A 178 30.92 6.55 -15.23
N THR A 179 32.04 5.91 -15.59
CA THR A 179 32.15 4.48 -15.81
C THR A 179 32.87 3.81 -14.65
N GLY A 180 32.20 2.87 -14.01
CA GLY A 180 32.70 2.04 -12.94
C GLY A 180 32.82 0.59 -13.37
N ARG A 181 33.48 -0.24 -12.56
CA ARG A 181 33.61 -1.68 -12.82
C ARG A 181 33.06 -2.47 -11.65
N PHE A 182 32.48 -3.61 -11.98
CA PHE A 182 32.11 -4.62 -10.98
C PHE A 182 32.49 -6.01 -11.48
N THR A 183 32.61 -6.96 -10.56
CA THR A 183 32.97 -8.35 -10.89
C THR A 183 31.82 -9.27 -10.52
N ALA A 184 31.19 -9.87 -11.52
CA ALA A 184 30.14 -10.86 -11.33
C ALA A 184 30.76 -12.24 -11.06
N PRO A 185 30.56 -12.85 -9.87
CA PRO A 185 31.09 -14.18 -9.57
C PRO A 185 30.40 -15.30 -10.35
N ALA A 186 29.17 -15.08 -10.83
CA ALA A 186 28.37 -16.04 -11.57
C ALA A 186 27.51 -15.33 -12.63
N ALA A 187 26.89 -16.10 -13.51
CA ALA A 187 25.78 -15.60 -14.32
C ALA A 187 24.52 -15.48 -13.45
N GLY A 188 23.74 -14.41 -13.61
CA GLY A 188 22.56 -14.20 -12.78
C GLY A 188 22.02 -12.77 -12.80
N ALA A 189 21.03 -12.52 -11.95
CA ALA A 189 20.49 -11.19 -11.70
C ALA A 189 21.26 -10.50 -10.55
N TYR A 190 21.51 -9.22 -10.72
CA TYR A 190 22.17 -8.35 -9.75
C TYR A 190 21.35 -7.08 -9.59
N ALA A 191 21.33 -6.51 -8.38
CA ALA A 191 20.68 -5.25 -8.11
C ALA A 191 21.68 -4.10 -8.22
N ILE A 192 21.21 -2.96 -8.71
CA ILE A 192 21.91 -1.68 -8.71
C ILE A 192 21.28 -0.84 -7.61
N TYR A 193 22.11 -0.39 -6.69
CA TYR A 193 21.72 0.43 -5.56
C TYR A 193 22.24 1.84 -5.71
N ALA A 194 21.36 2.83 -5.61
CA ALA A 194 21.73 4.22 -5.40
C ALA A 194 22.27 4.39 -3.97
N VAL A 195 23.41 5.06 -3.83
CA VAL A 195 24.05 5.32 -2.53
C VAL A 195 23.83 6.78 -2.14
N GLY A 196 23.44 7.01 -0.89
CA GLY A 196 23.19 8.35 -0.36
C GLY A 196 22.02 9.03 -1.07
N PHE A 197 22.29 10.17 -1.72
CA PHE A 197 21.27 11.00 -2.39
C PHE A 197 21.16 10.76 -3.89
N ALA A 198 21.79 9.70 -4.41
CA ALA A 198 21.79 9.43 -5.84
C ALA A 198 20.35 9.26 -6.40
N PRO A 199 20.06 9.77 -7.61
CA PRO A 199 18.72 9.66 -8.20
C PRO A 199 18.23 8.23 -8.33
N ALA A 200 16.93 8.06 -8.08
CA ALA A 200 16.26 6.77 -8.05
C ALA A 200 15.90 6.20 -9.44
N ASP A 201 16.08 6.98 -10.51
CA ASP A 201 15.78 6.60 -11.90
C ASP A 201 17.00 6.87 -12.83
N PRO A 202 18.12 6.16 -12.65
CA PRO A 202 19.29 6.33 -13.51
C PRO A 202 19.18 5.52 -14.82
N ASP A 203 19.65 6.09 -15.94
CA ASP A 203 19.90 5.33 -17.17
C ASP A 203 21.24 4.59 -17.01
N CYS A 204 21.18 3.42 -16.38
CA CYS A 204 22.33 2.54 -16.18
C CYS A 204 22.46 1.52 -17.31
N ARG A 205 23.67 1.42 -17.86
CA ARG A 205 24.04 0.52 -18.95
C ARG A 205 25.26 -0.30 -18.59
N LEU A 206 25.25 -1.56 -19.01
CA LEU A 206 26.35 -2.48 -18.79
C LEU A 206 27.05 -2.82 -20.09
N THR A 207 28.37 -2.88 -20.04
CA THR A 207 29.22 -3.38 -21.13
C THR A 207 30.25 -4.38 -20.62
N GLY A 208 30.37 -5.52 -21.31
CA GLY A 208 31.28 -6.61 -20.93
C GLY A 208 31.07 -7.84 -21.81
N GLY A 209 31.96 -8.85 -21.67
CA GLY A 209 31.75 -10.17 -22.26
C GLY A 209 31.68 -10.28 -23.80
N GLY A 210 32.12 -9.26 -24.57
CA GLY A 210 32.16 -9.33 -26.04
C GLY A 210 31.23 -8.37 -26.80
N SER A 211 30.85 -7.23 -26.20
CA SER A 211 30.26 -6.00 -26.82
C SER A 211 28.75 -5.76 -26.67
N GLU A 212 27.98 -6.60 -25.96
CA GLU A 212 26.55 -6.34 -25.81
C GLU A 212 26.29 -5.27 -24.73
N VAL A 213 25.75 -4.12 -25.14
CA VAL A 213 25.25 -3.07 -24.24
C VAL A 213 23.88 -3.50 -23.72
N ARG A 214 23.72 -3.68 -22.41
CA ARG A 214 22.41 -3.99 -21.79
C ARG A 214 21.96 -2.85 -20.90
N ALA A 215 20.72 -2.39 -21.11
CA ALA A 215 20.06 -1.45 -20.21
C ALA A 215 19.60 -2.20 -18.95
N ALA A 216 19.78 -1.58 -17.79
CA ALA A 216 19.22 -2.09 -16.55
C ALA A 216 17.68 -1.93 -16.56
N GLU A 217 16.98 -2.88 -15.94
CA GLU A 217 15.53 -2.82 -15.75
C GLU A 217 15.24 -1.99 -14.50
N PRO A 218 14.59 -0.82 -14.59
CA PRO A 218 14.34 0.03 -13.44
C PRO A 218 13.31 -0.58 -12.48
N VAL A 219 13.49 -0.34 -11.19
CA VAL A 219 12.51 -0.65 -10.16
C VAL A 219 11.52 0.52 -10.07
N SER A 220 10.25 0.26 -10.32
CA SER A 220 9.22 1.32 -10.42
C SER A 220 8.92 2.00 -9.09
N VAL A 221 9.04 1.26 -7.98
CA VAL A 221 8.95 1.80 -6.62
C VAL A 221 10.17 1.33 -5.85
N PRO A 222 11.28 2.10 -5.89
CA PRO A 222 12.56 1.68 -5.33
C PRO A 222 12.52 1.71 -3.79
N PRO A 223 12.71 0.57 -3.11
CA PRO A 223 12.92 0.52 -1.66
C PRO A 223 14.30 1.09 -1.30
N GLY A 224 14.37 1.90 -0.24
CA GLY A 224 15.45 2.86 0.02
C GLY A 224 16.34 2.61 1.24
N ASP A 225 16.06 1.55 2.00
CA ASP A 225 16.56 1.39 3.37
C ASP A 225 17.44 0.15 3.54
N TYR A 226 18.29 -0.14 2.56
CA TYR A 226 19.24 -1.26 2.63
C TYR A 226 20.57 -0.85 3.23
N GLY A 227 20.56 0.13 4.14
CA GLY A 227 21.74 0.78 4.68
C GLY A 227 21.62 1.11 6.15
N GLY A 228 22.75 1.21 6.84
CA GLY A 228 22.81 1.59 8.26
C GLY A 228 23.22 3.05 8.47
N ASP A 229 23.67 3.36 9.70
CA ASP A 229 24.07 4.71 10.15
C ASP A 229 25.11 5.43 9.26
N TYR A 230 25.81 4.71 8.39
CA TYR A 230 26.91 5.21 7.58
C TYR A 230 26.55 5.53 6.12
N ALA A 231 25.54 4.87 5.55
CA ALA A 231 25.10 5.09 4.17
C ALA A 231 23.72 4.49 3.92
N SER A 232 22.85 5.22 3.22
CA SER A 232 21.56 4.72 2.73
C SER A 232 21.71 4.11 1.33
N PHE A 233 21.11 2.94 1.12
CA PHE A 233 21.12 2.25 -0.17
C PHE A 233 19.69 2.04 -0.67
N ALA A 234 19.39 2.52 -1.87
CA ALA A 234 18.11 2.32 -2.53
C ALA A 234 18.23 1.41 -3.73
N TRP A 235 17.44 0.33 -3.81
CA TRP A 235 17.43 -0.56 -4.96
C TRP A 235 16.66 0.07 -6.12
N VAL A 236 17.40 0.57 -7.12
CA VAL A 236 16.87 1.40 -8.22
C VAL A 236 16.71 0.64 -9.53
N ALA A 237 17.51 -0.39 -9.76
CA ALA A 237 17.42 -1.19 -10.97
C ALA A 237 17.93 -2.62 -10.78
N THR A 238 17.59 -3.49 -11.71
CA THR A 238 18.09 -4.87 -11.79
C THR A 238 18.76 -5.09 -13.12
N VAL A 239 19.82 -5.87 -13.14
CA VAL A 239 20.50 -6.28 -14.37
C VAL A 239 20.75 -7.78 -14.39
N ARG A 240 20.67 -8.39 -15.57
CA ARG A 240 21.03 -9.80 -15.79
C ARG A 240 22.36 -9.92 -16.52
N VAL A 241 23.33 -10.50 -15.82
CA VAL A 241 24.67 -10.77 -16.32
C VAL A 241 24.73 -12.21 -16.86
N PRO A 242 25.07 -12.41 -18.14
CA PRO A 242 25.03 -13.74 -18.77
C PRO A 242 26.23 -14.64 -18.41
N THR A 243 27.36 -14.05 -18.03
CA THR A 243 28.60 -14.78 -17.74
C THR A 243 29.36 -14.17 -16.58
N PRO A 244 30.04 -14.98 -15.74
CA PRO A 244 30.93 -14.48 -14.71
C PRO A 244 32.08 -13.67 -15.33
N GLY A 245 32.60 -12.69 -14.59
CA GLY A 245 33.73 -11.86 -15.02
C GLY A 245 33.58 -10.38 -14.70
N SER A 246 34.46 -9.55 -15.27
CA SER A 246 34.44 -8.10 -15.08
C SER A 246 33.52 -7.42 -16.10
N TRP A 247 32.68 -6.53 -15.59
CA TRP A 247 31.71 -5.74 -16.34
C TRP A 247 31.89 -4.26 -16.01
N THR A 248 31.60 -3.42 -16.99
CA THR A 248 31.60 -1.96 -16.84
C THR A 248 30.15 -1.49 -16.69
N LEU A 249 29.92 -0.63 -15.71
CA LEU A 249 28.64 0.03 -15.45
C LEU A 249 28.79 1.51 -15.78
N ASP A 250 27.88 2.03 -16.60
CA ASP A 250 27.78 3.45 -16.98
C ASP A 250 26.38 3.94 -16.60
N CYS A 251 26.26 4.80 -15.61
CA CYS A 251 24.98 5.34 -15.15
C CYS A 251 24.92 6.84 -15.46
N ARG A 252 24.04 7.22 -16.37
CA ARG A 252 23.85 8.62 -16.75
C ARG A 252 22.93 9.30 -15.75
N THR A 253 23.43 10.38 -15.16
CA THR A 253 22.74 11.18 -14.16
C THR A 253 23.17 12.64 -14.29
N SER A 254 22.25 13.56 -14.00
CA SER A 254 22.54 15.00 -13.95
C SER A 254 23.22 15.40 -12.64
N ASP A 255 23.23 14.52 -11.65
CA ASP A 255 23.82 14.74 -10.34
C ASP A 255 25.28 14.24 -10.33
N PRO A 256 26.27 15.14 -10.19
CA PRO A 256 27.69 14.78 -10.20
C PRO A 256 28.13 14.02 -8.94
N GLU A 257 27.34 14.03 -7.87
CA GLU A 257 27.63 13.31 -6.62
C GLU A 257 26.97 11.93 -6.57
N ALA A 258 26.15 11.60 -7.57
CA ALA A 258 25.45 10.33 -7.64
C ALA A 258 26.44 9.15 -7.73
N SER A 259 26.20 8.16 -6.88
CA SER A 259 26.96 6.93 -6.82
C SER A 259 26.02 5.73 -6.77
N TYR A 260 26.44 4.66 -7.45
CA TYR A 260 25.68 3.44 -7.64
C TYR A 260 26.57 2.22 -7.38
N VAL A 261 26.10 1.27 -6.59
CA VAL A 261 26.81 0.01 -6.33
C VAL A 261 26.02 -1.17 -6.87
N VAL A 262 26.72 -2.22 -7.30
CA VAL A 262 26.13 -3.47 -7.76
C VAL A 262 26.25 -4.49 -6.64
N GLY A 263 25.13 -5.11 -6.27
CA GLY A 263 25.07 -6.12 -5.23
C GLY A 263 24.13 -7.27 -5.56
N ASP A 264 23.97 -8.16 -4.59
CA ASP A 264 22.95 -9.21 -4.64
C ASP A 264 21.54 -8.60 -4.70
N VAL A 265 20.59 -9.28 -5.34
CA VAL A 265 19.18 -8.84 -5.38
C VAL A 265 18.54 -9.11 -4.01
N PRO A 266 17.88 -8.13 -3.36
CA PRO A 266 17.22 -8.36 -2.08
C PRO A 266 16.12 -9.41 -2.21
N GLU A 267 16.01 -10.28 -1.21
CA GLU A 267 14.87 -11.19 -1.10
C GLU A 267 13.73 -10.51 -0.34
N ILE A 268 12.68 -10.15 -1.07
CA ILE A 268 11.46 -9.53 -0.52
C ILE A 268 10.35 -10.57 -0.47
N ARG A 269 9.80 -10.80 0.72
CA ARG A 269 8.70 -11.77 0.92
C ARG A 269 7.37 -11.26 0.37
N GLY A 270 6.50 -12.22 0.06
CA GLY A 270 5.10 -11.94 -0.29
C GLY A 270 4.92 -11.32 -1.66
N ALA A 271 3.70 -10.88 -1.95
CA ALA A 271 3.39 -10.30 -3.26
C ALA A 271 4.03 -8.91 -3.48
N VAL A 272 4.37 -8.17 -2.41
CA VAL A 272 4.93 -6.82 -2.52
C VAL A 272 6.27 -6.79 -3.27
N GLY A 273 7.08 -7.85 -3.17
CA GLY A 273 8.33 -8.00 -3.94
C GLY A 273 8.13 -8.05 -5.45
N GLN A 274 6.94 -8.37 -5.94
CA GLN A 274 6.58 -8.26 -7.37
C GLN A 274 5.94 -6.92 -7.69
N VAL A 275 5.20 -6.34 -6.75
CA VAL A 275 4.47 -5.07 -6.93
C VAL A 275 5.43 -3.89 -7.13
N ILE A 276 6.63 -3.91 -6.54
CA ILE A 276 7.65 -2.87 -6.76
C ILE A 276 8.10 -2.75 -8.22
N HIS A 277 7.90 -3.79 -9.03
CA HIS A 277 8.20 -3.80 -10.46
C HIS A 277 6.99 -3.47 -11.35
N TRP A 278 5.80 -3.29 -10.77
CA TRP A 278 4.61 -2.97 -11.55
C TRP A 278 4.68 -1.54 -12.10
N PRO A 279 4.07 -1.26 -13.25
CA PRO A 279 4.00 0.09 -13.76
C PRO A 279 3.37 1.03 -12.72
N VAL A 280 4.02 2.16 -12.45
CA VAL A 280 3.59 3.13 -11.43
C VAL A 280 2.11 3.52 -11.59
N GLY A 281 1.64 3.67 -12.83
CA GLY A 281 0.23 3.97 -13.13
C GLY A 281 -0.76 2.91 -12.61
N VAL A 282 -0.40 1.62 -12.63
CA VAL A 282 -1.23 0.54 -12.08
C VAL A 282 -1.30 0.64 -10.56
N ILE A 283 -0.18 0.94 -9.90
CA ILE A 283 -0.11 1.13 -8.45
C ILE A 283 -0.98 2.32 -8.03
N TRP A 284 -0.89 3.43 -8.76
CA TRP A 284 -1.73 4.62 -8.52
C TRP A 284 -3.22 4.31 -8.67
N LEU A 285 -3.58 3.54 -9.70
CA LEU A 285 -4.97 3.14 -9.93
C LEU A 285 -5.51 2.30 -8.78
N LEU A 286 -4.73 1.35 -8.25
CA LEU A 286 -5.13 0.57 -7.06
C LEU A 286 -5.45 1.48 -5.88
N GLY A 287 -4.60 2.48 -5.63
CA GLY A 287 -4.83 3.49 -4.60
C GLY A 287 -6.05 4.37 -4.85
N ALA A 288 -6.34 4.67 -6.12
CA ALA A 288 -7.45 5.53 -6.52
C ALA A 288 -8.82 4.83 -6.45
N VAL A 289 -8.88 3.49 -6.56
CA VAL A 289 -10.13 2.71 -6.62
C VAL A 289 -11.14 3.12 -5.54
N PRO A 290 -10.79 3.24 -4.25
CA PRO A 290 -11.77 3.58 -3.22
C PRO A 290 -12.41 4.96 -3.46
N GLY A 291 -11.60 5.97 -3.83
CA GLY A 291 -12.09 7.30 -4.18
C GLY A 291 -12.97 7.31 -5.45
N LEU A 292 -12.58 6.54 -6.48
CA LEU A 292 -13.38 6.37 -7.69
C LEU A 292 -14.75 5.74 -7.40
N LEU A 293 -14.81 4.76 -6.49
CA LEU A 293 -16.07 4.16 -6.06
C LEU A 293 -16.97 5.18 -5.34
N ILE A 294 -16.40 6.10 -4.54
CA ILE A 294 -17.16 7.21 -3.92
C ILE A 294 -17.73 8.15 -4.99
N VAL A 295 -16.92 8.52 -5.97
CA VAL A 295 -17.34 9.38 -7.09
C VAL A 295 -18.45 8.71 -7.89
N ALA A 296 -18.30 7.42 -8.21
CA ALA A 296 -19.29 6.64 -8.96
C ALA A 296 -20.64 6.51 -8.21
N ASP A 297 -20.62 6.21 -6.90
CA ASP A 297 -21.84 6.18 -6.08
C ASP A 297 -22.50 7.57 -5.99
N THR A 298 -21.70 8.63 -5.84
CA THR A 298 -22.19 10.01 -5.82
C THR A 298 -22.88 10.38 -7.14
N ALA A 299 -22.27 10.01 -8.27
CA ALA A 299 -22.83 10.22 -9.61
C ALA A 299 -24.13 9.44 -9.81
N ARG A 300 -24.15 8.16 -9.42
CA ARG A 300 -25.34 7.30 -9.49
C ARG A 300 -26.51 7.89 -8.70
N ARG A 301 -26.29 8.32 -7.45
CA ARG A 301 -27.33 8.92 -6.61
C ARG A 301 -27.87 10.24 -7.16
N ARG A 302 -27.01 11.05 -7.79
CA ARG A 302 -27.45 12.29 -8.46
C ARG A 302 -28.31 12.02 -9.69
N ARG A 303 -27.97 11.02 -10.51
CA ARG A 303 -28.78 10.65 -11.68
C ARG A 303 -30.15 10.09 -11.31
N ALA A 304 -30.29 9.49 -10.14
CA ALA A 304 -31.57 8.98 -9.64
C ALA A 304 -32.50 10.07 -9.04
N GLY A 305 -31.97 11.26 -8.69
CA GLY A 305 -32.73 12.35 -8.06
C GLY A 305 -33.77 13.07 -8.94
N PRO A 306 -33.54 13.30 -10.25
CA PRO A 306 -34.51 13.97 -11.13
C PRO A 306 -35.77 13.14 -11.41
N MET A 307 -35.68 11.81 -11.45
CA MET A 307 -36.81 10.95 -11.84
C MET A 307 -37.89 10.80 -10.76
N ALA A 308 -37.54 10.91 -9.48
CA ALA A 308 -38.52 10.85 -8.39
C ALA A 308 -39.37 12.13 -8.29
N ALA A 309 -38.87 13.27 -8.78
CA ALA A 309 -39.58 14.55 -8.74
C ALA A 309 -40.60 14.74 -9.88
N VAL A 310 -40.44 14.03 -11.00
CA VAL A 310 -41.38 14.10 -12.15
C VAL A 310 -42.60 13.18 -11.94
N SER A 311 -42.42 12.02 -11.28
CA SER A 311 -43.54 11.10 -11.01
C SER A 311 -44.52 11.60 -9.94
N GLY A 312 -44.12 12.56 -9.10
CA GLY A 312 -44.98 13.14 -8.06
C GLY A 312 -45.84 14.33 -8.52
N ARG A 313 -45.69 14.77 -9.78
CA ARG A 313 -46.41 15.94 -10.32
C ARG A 313 -47.53 15.59 -11.31
N MET A 314 -47.81 14.30 -11.54
CA MET A 314 -48.91 13.83 -12.39
C MET A 314 -50.13 13.30 -11.60
N THR A 315 -50.15 13.46 -10.27
CA THR A 315 -51.29 13.08 -9.42
C THR A 315 -51.72 14.21 -8.49
N ALA A 316 -51.77 15.44 -9.01
CA ALA A 316 -52.40 16.58 -8.34
C ALA A 316 -53.47 17.16 -9.28
#